data_AF-A0AA35TCH0-F1
#
_entry.id   AF-A0AA35TCH0-F1
#
_cell.length_a   1.000
_cell.length_b   1.000
_cell.length_c   1.000
_cell.angle_alpha   90.00
_cell.angle_beta   90.00
_cell.angle_gamma   90.00
#
_symmetry.space_group_name_H-M   'P 1'
#
loop_
_entity.id
_entity.type
_entity.pdbx_description
1 polymer ?
#
loop_
_entity_poly.entity_id
_entity_poly.type
_entity_poly.pdbx_seq_one_letter_code
_entity_poly.pdbx_strand_id
1 'polypeptide(L)'
;MAQKLSKADGKKLRKTFRQFFGHLCCKITDPVEIAAELQKKGVISISVMKDMIMSPESQHAKTINLVGALDKKIKSHPDRLFLFIEALLESSTPQLQEAGREMSRKAGEVCPDREVCKVPNSP
;
A
#
# COMPACT_ATOMS: atom_id res chain seq x y z
N MET A 1 3.86 -8.86 13.89
CA MET A 1 5.25 -8.38 14.03
C MET A 1 5.80 -8.12 12.64
N ALA A 2 6.21 -6.88 12.31
CA ALA A 2 6.86 -6.59 11.02
C ALA A 2 8.38 -6.78 11.17
N GLN A 3 8.96 -7.78 10.51
CA GLN A 3 10.41 -7.99 10.51
C GLN A 3 11.09 -6.87 9.70
N LYS A 4 12.25 -6.37 10.18
CA LYS A 4 12.95 -5.23 9.58
C LYS A 4 13.55 -5.61 8.21
N LEU A 5 13.04 -5.02 7.14
CA LEU A 5 13.66 -5.05 5.82
C LEU A 5 15.05 -4.40 5.83
N SER A 6 16.00 -4.95 5.08
CA SER A 6 17.26 -4.28 4.79
C SER A 6 17.01 -2.98 4.01
N LYS A 7 17.92 -2.00 4.12
CA LYS A 7 17.83 -0.75 3.35
C LYS A 7 17.85 -1.00 1.83
N ALA A 8 18.58 -2.01 1.37
CA ALA A 8 18.70 -2.35 -0.04
C ALA A 8 17.40 -2.97 -0.57
N ASP A 9 16.81 -3.90 0.18
CA ASP A 9 15.57 -4.57 -0.20
C ASP A 9 14.39 -3.60 -0.11
N GLY A 10 14.34 -2.77 0.93
CA GLY A 10 13.35 -1.69 1.04
C GLY A 10 13.37 -0.74 -0.17
N LYS A 11 14.56 -0.45 -0.73
CA LYS A 11 14.70 0.38 -1.95
C LYS A 11 14.17 -0.34 -3.20
N LYS A 12 14.46 -1.63 -3.36
CA LYS A 12 13.98 -2.45 -4.49
C LYS A 12 12.46 -2.62 -4.43
N LEU A 13 11.93 -3.01 -3.27
CA LEU A 13 10.49 -3.12 -3.02
C LEU A 13 9.84 -1.79 -3.41
N ARG A 14 10.20 -0.66 -2.78
CA ARG A 14 9.60 0.66 -3.05
C ARG A 14 9.52 1.01 -4.54
N LYS A 15 10.56 0.70 -5.33
CA LYS A 15 10.55 0.92 -6.78
C LYS A 15 9.44 0.12 -7.46
N THR A 16 9.32 -1.17 -7.13
CA THR A 16 8.25 -2.06 -7.61
C THR A 16 6.86 -1.54 -7.22
N PHE A 17 6.67 -1.07 -5.98
CA PHE A 17 5.37 -0.51 -5.56
C PHE A 17 5.03 0.76 -6.31
N ARG A 18 5.99 1.66 -6.52
CA ARG A 18 5.75 2.90 -7.27
C ARG A 18 5.25 2.61 -8.70
N GLN A 19 5.84 1.61 -9.36
CA GLN A 19 5.38 1.16 -10.67
C GLN A 19 4.00 0.54 -10.61
N PHE A 20 3.74 -0.29 -9.60
CA PHE A 20 2.45 -0.93 -9.41
C PHE A 20 1.33 0.08 -9.12
N PHE A 21 1.57 1.05 -8.24
CA PHE A 21 0.62 2.10 -7.90
C PHE A 21 0.25 2.99 -9.09
N GLY A 22 1.20 3.27 -9.98
CA GLY A 22 0.92 3.97 -11.24
C GLY A 22 -0.01 3.18 -12.18
N HIS A 23 -0.05 1.85 -12.05
CA HIS A 23 -1.03 1.02 -12.76
C HIS A 23 -2.34 0.89 -11.97
N LEU A 24 -2.24 0.82 -10.64
CA LEU A 24 -3.37 0.68 -9.74
C LEU A 24 -4.23 1.94 -9.69
N CYS A 25 -3.66 3.13 -9.85
CA CYS A 25 -4.41 4.38 -9.89
C CYS A 25 -5.41 4.47 -11.05
N CYS A 26 -5.27 3.60 -12.06
CA CYS A 26 -6.21 3.45 -13.17
C CYS A 26 -7.28 2.37 -12.91
N LYS A 27 -7.09 1.53 -11.88
CA LYS A 27 -8.01 0.46 -11.47
C LYS A 27 -8.82 0.80 -10.20
N ILE A 28 -8.32 1.74 -9.39
CA ILE A 28 -8.99 2.22 -8.18
C ILE A 28 -10.16 3.10 -8.59
N THR A 29 -11.37 2.64 -8.31
CA THR A 29 -12.61 3.38 -8.53
C THR A 29 -12.94 4.31 -7.36
N ASP A 30 -12.60 3.92 -6.14
CA ASP A 30 -12.81 4.73 -4.94
C ASP A 30 -11.56 4.79 -4.03
N PRO A 31 -10.74 5.85 -4.11
CA PRO A 31 -9.60 6.04 -3.23
C PRO A 31 -9.97 6.36 -1.78
N VAL A 32 -11.20 6.82 -1.50
CA VAL A 32 -11.64 7.11 -0.13
C VAL A 32 -11.84 5.81 0.65
N GLU A 33 -12.41 4.78 0.02
CA GLU A 33 -12.55 3.45 0.60
C GLU A 33 -11.19 2.86 0.99
N ILE A 34 -10.18 2.97 0.10
CA ILE A 34 -8.81 2.54 0.40
C ILE A 34 -8.22 3.33 1.56
N ALA A 35 -8.39 4.65 1.55
CA ALA A 35 -7.88 5.50 2.63
C ALA A 35 -8.50 5.11 3.98
N ALA A 36 -9.78 4.73 4.01
CA ALA A 36 -10.44 4.24 5.22
C ALA A 36 -9.80 2.95 5.74
N GLU A 37 -9.57 1.95 4.87
CA GLU A 37 -8.92 0.69 5.28
C GLU A 37 -7.49 0.91 5.78
N LEU A 38 -6.74 1.77 5.09
CA LEU A 38 -5.39 2.15 5.51
C LEU A 38 -5.35 2.91 6.83
N GLN A 39 -6.38 3.72 7.10
CA GLN A 39 -6.52 4.45 8.36
C GLN A 39 -6.85 3.48 9.50
N LYS A 40 -7.76 2.51 9.28
CA LYS A 40 -8.07 1.45 10.28
C LYS A 40 -6.82 0.67 10.69
N LYS A 41 -5.92 0.40 9.74
CA LYS A 41 -4.63 -0.28 9.98
C LYS A 41 -3.50 0.63 10.48
N GLY A 42 -3.76 1.93 10.67
CA GLY A 42 -2.77 2.90 11.15
C GLY A 42 -1.65 3.21 10.14
N VAL A 43 -1.83 2.85 8.86
CA VAL A 43 -0.87 3.12 7.79
C VAL A 43 -0.83 4.62 7.47
N ILE A 44 -2.01 5.24 7.42
CA ILE A 44 -2.19 6.70 7.25
C ILE A 44 -2.90 7.28 8.48
N SER A 45 -2.73 8.59 8.72
CA SER A 45 -3.44 9.27 9.80
C SER A 45 -4.87 9.63 9.41
N ILE A 46 -5.73 9.84 10.41
CA ILE A 46 -7.09 10.33 10.20
C ILE A 46 -7.12 11.69 9.48
N SER A 47 -6.11 12.54 9.68
CA SER A 47 -5.96 13.80 8.95
C SER A 47 -5.82 13.57 7.45
N VAL A 48 -5.00 12.59 7.02
CA VAL A 48 -4.84 12.28 5.59
C VAL A 48 -6.15 11.77 4.98
N MET A 49 -6.90 10.94 5.70
CA MET A 49 -8.22 10.48 5.27
C MET A 49 -9.22 11.65 5.16
N LYS A 50 -9.24 12.54 6.16
CA LYS A 50 -10.10 13.72 6.16
C LYS A 50 -9.78 14.66 5.01
N ASP A 51 -8.49 14.91 4.75
CA ASP A 51 -8.03 15.74 3.63
C ASP A 51 -8.47 15.13 2.28
N MET A 52 -8.41 13.80 2.12
CA MET A 52 -8.89 13.12 0.91
C MET A 52 -10.41 13.22 0.73
N ILE A 53 -11.18 13.08 1.81
CA ILE A 53 -12.65 13.19 1.76
C ILE A 53 -13.05 14.63 1.39
N MET A 54 -12.41 15.62 2.03
CA MET A 54 -12.73 17.04 1.85
C MET A 54 -12.15 17.65 0.57
N SER A 55 -11.17 16.99 -0.07
CA SER A 55 -10.56 17.49 -1.29
C SER A 55 -11.58 17.53 -2.45
N PRO A 56 -11.71 18.66 -3.18
CA PRO A 56 -12.54 18.76 -4.39
C PRO A 56 -11.88 18.13 -5.62
N GLU A 57 -10.68 17.53 -5.47
CA GLU A 57 -9.95 16.92 -6.57
C GLU A 57 -10.67 15.71 -7.19
N SER A 58 -10.31 15.39 -8.43
CA SER A 58 -10.79 14.17 -9.09
C SER A 58 -10.35 12.91 -8.33
N GLN A 59 -11.10 11.81 -8.47
CA GLN A 59 -10.72 10.53 -7.86
C GLN A 59 -9.30 10.10 -8.27
N HIS A 60 -8.91 10.37 -9.51
CA HIS A 60 -7.55 10.10 -9.97
C HIS A 60 -6.48 10.89 -9.20
N ALA A 61 -6.70 12.20 -8.99
CA ALA A 61 -5.80 13.05 -8.22
C ALA A 61 -5.75 12.63 -6.73
N LYS A 62 -6.90 12.27 -6.14
CA LYS A 62 -6.97 11.70 -4.78
C LYS A 62 -6.15 10.42 -4.65
N THR A 63 -6.22 9.52 -5.64
CA THR A 63 -5.40 8.30 -5.68
C THR A 63 -3.91 8.61 -5.77
N ILE A 64 -3.51 9.56 -6.62
CA ILE A 64 -2.11 10.01 -6.71
C ILE A 64 -1.62 10.55 -5.37
N ASN A 65 -2.44 11.38 -4.70
CA ASN A 65 -2.10 11.97 -3.42
C ASN A 65 -1.97 10.90 -2.31
N LEU A 66 -2.88 9.93 -2.28
CA LEU A 66 -2.80 8.78 -1.37
C LEU A 66 -1.51 7.99 -1.58
N VAL A 67 -1.20 7.65 -2.83
CA VAL A 67 0.03 6.94 -3.20
C VAL A 67 1.27 7.74 -2.83
N GLY A 68 1.26 9.06 -3.05
CA GLY A 68 2.36 9.94 -2.67
C GLY A 68 2.60 9.99 -1.17
N ALA A 69 1.53 10.00 -0.36
CA ALA A 69 1.62 9.94 1.09
C ALA A 69 2.19 8.59 1.57
N LEU A 70 1.74 7.49 0.96
CA LEU A 70 2.25 6.15 1.24
C LEU A 70 3.72 6.00 0.85
N ASP A 71 4.13 6.47 -0.32
CA ASP A 71 5.51 6.40 -0.79
C ASP A 71 6.47 7.16 0.15
N LYS A 72 6.04 8.32 0.68
CA LYS A 72 6.79 9.07 1.70
C LYS A 72 6.95 8.24 2.98
N LYS A 73 5.90 7.52 3.42
CA LYS A 73 5.95 6.65 4.61
C LYS A 73 6.86 5.43 4.39
N ILE A 74 6.74 4.76 3.25
CA ILE A 74 7.55 3.59 2.89
C ILE A 74 9.02 3.97 2.74
N LYS A 75 9.34 5.15 2.20
CA LYS A 75 10.72 5.65 2.10
C LYS A 75 11.42 5.69 3.47
N SER A 76 10.71 6.16 4.49
CA SER A 76 11.26 6.29 5.85
C SER A 76 11.14 4.99 6.66
N HIS A 77 10.11 4.18 6.38
CA HIS A 77 9.78 2.95 7.08
C HIS A 77 9.33 1.87 6.08
N PRO A 78 10.27 1.14 5.45
CA PRO A 78 9.95 0.15 4.41
C PRO A 78 9.05 -0.99 4.89
N ASP A 79 9.07 -1.27 6.19
CA ASP A 79 8.23 -2.26 6.88
C ASP A 79 6.73 -1.92 6.84
N ARG A 80 6.37 -0.63 6.76
CA ARG A 80 4.96 -0.18 6.65
C ARG A 80 4.30 -0.64 5.36
N LEU A 81 5.10 -1.06 4.39
CA LEU A 81 4.63 -1.62 3.15
C LEU A 81 3.85 -2.92 3.35
N PHE A 82 4.26 -3.76 4.31
CA PHE A 82 3.52 -4.98 4.61
C PHE A 82 2.17 -4.67 5.23
N LEU A 83 2.09 -3.65 6.09
CA LEU A 83 0.81 -3.16 6.63
C LEU A 83 -0.11 -2.61 5.52
N PHE A 84 0.49 -1.99 4.49
CA PHE A 84 -0.25 -1.55 3.31
C PHE A 84 -0.81 -2.74 2.51
N ILE A 85 0.01 -3.76 2.23
CA ILE A 85 -0.43 -4.96 1.52
C ILE A 85 -1.51 -5.69 2.31
N GLU A 86 -1.34 -5.80 3.63
CA GLU A 86 -2.33 -6.40 4.54
C GLU A 86 -3.66 -5.64 4.49
N ALA A 87 -3.65 -4.30 4.51
CA ALA A 87 -4.85 -3.48 4.37
C ALA A 87 -5.56 -3.69 3.01
N LEU A 88 -4.80 -3.88 1.93
CA LEU A 88 -5.38 -4.22 0.62
C LEU A 88 -6.02 -5.61 0.63
N LEU A 89 -5.37 -6.61 1.22
CA LEU A 89 -5.86 -7.99 1.29
C LEU A 89 -7.11 -8.13 2.16
N GLU A 90 -7.22 -7.34 3.23
CA GLU A 90 -8.36 -7.35 4.14
C GLU A 90 -9.51 -6.41 3.71
N SER A 91 -9.29 -5.61 2.67
CA SER A 91 -10.33 -4.76 2.12
C SER A 91 -11.54 -5.59 1.67
N SER A 92 -12.75 -5.05 1.87
CA SER A 92 -13.99 -5.64 1.32
C SER A 92 -14.11 -5.52 -0.20
N THR A 93 -13.25 -4.73 -0.84
CA THR A 93 -13.32 -4.44 -2.28
C THR A 93 -12.48 -5.46 -3.07
N PRO A 94 -13.09 -6.26 -3.96
CA PRO A 94 -12.37 -7.30 -4.70
C PRO A 94 -11.17 -6.77 -5.50
N GLN A 95 -11.28 -5.58 -6.12
CA GLN A 95 -10.16 -4.98 -6.86
C GLN A 95 -8.96 -4.68 -5.95
N LEU A 96 -9.21 -4.33 -4.69
CA LEU A 96 -8.16 -4.02 -3.71
C LEU A 96 -7.55 -5.30 -3.16
N GLN A 97 -8.34 -6.34 -2.93
CA GLN A 97 -7.81 -7.66 -2.58
C GLN A 97 -6.91 -8.22 -3.68
N GLU A 98 -7.33 -8.13 -4.94
CA GLU A 98 -6.53 -8.55 -6.09
C GLU A 98 -5.24 -7.74 -6.20
N ALA A 99 -5.32 -6.44 -5.95
CA ALA A 99 -4.15 -5.57 -5.85
C ALA A 99 -3.20 -5.99 -4.74
N GLY A 100 -3.72 -6.32 -3.55
CA GLY A 100 -2.97 -6.82 -2.41
C GLY A 100 -2.27 -8.14 -2.73
N ARG A 101 -2.96 -9.07 -3.41
CA ARG A 101 -2.39 -10.36 -3.84
C ARG A 101 -1.28 -10.18 -4.86
N GLU A 102 -1.48 -9.38 -5.91
CA GLU A 102 -0.46 -9.14 -6.91
C GLU A 102 0.77 -8.44 -6.31
N MET A 103 0.52 -7.52 -5.38
CA MET A 103 1.56 -6.78 -4.69
C MET A 103 2.35 -7.67 -3.71
N SER A 104 1.67 -8.55 -2.97
CA SER A 104 2.30 -9.59 -2.13
C SER A 104 3.17 -10.52 -2.97
N ARG A 105 2.68 -10.97 -4.14
CA ARG A 105 3.45 -11.80 -5.08
C ARG A 105 4.73 -11.09 -5.54
N LYS A 106 4.63 -9.84 -6.00
CA LYS A 106 5.79 -9.05 -6.44
C LYS A 106 6.76 -8.74 -5.30
N ALA A 107 6.26 -8.54 -4.09
CA ALA A 107 7.11 -8.39 -2.91
C ALA A 107 7.92 -9.68 -2.65
N GLY A 108 7.28 -10.84 -2.75
CA GLY A 108 7.94 -12.16 -2.62
C GLY A 108 8.91 -12.52 -3.75
N GLU A 109 8.77 -11.93 -4.95
CA GLU A 109 9.74 -12.06 -6.04
C GLU A 109 11.00 -11.21 -5.83
N VAL A 110 10.83 -10.02 -5.24
CA VAL A 110 11.93 -9.05 -5.00
C VAL A 110 12.68 -9.36 -3.71
N CYS A 111 12.01 -9.94 -2.73
CA CYS A 111 12.57 -10.25 -1.43
C CYS A 111 13.19 -11.66 -1.43
N PRO A 112 14.52 -11.78 -1.28
CA PRO A 112 15.21 -13.07 -1.35
C PRO A 112 14.86 -13.98 -0.16
N ASP A 113 14.44 -13.40 0.96
CA ASP A 113 14.00 -14.13 2.14
C ASP A 113 12.46 -14.15 2.21
N ARG A 114 11.89 -15.24 1.70
CA ARG A 114 10.43 -15.46 1.69
C ARG A 114 9.83 -15.52 3.09
N GLU A 115 10.61 -15.81 4.14
CA GLU A 115 10.09 -15.82 5.51
C GLU A 115 9.90 -14.40 6.06
N VAL A 116 10.78 -13.48 5.67
CA VAL A 116 10.74 -12.05 6.07
C VAL A 116 9.62 -11.30 5.35
N CYS A 117 9.32 -11.68 4.10
CA CYS A 117 8.34 -11.01 3.26
C CYS A 117 6.98 -11.70 3.19
N LYS A 118 6.73 -12.70 4.06
CA LYS A 118 5.38 -13.23 4.30
C LYS A 118 4.50 -12.11 4.84
N VAL A 119 3.46 -11.76 4.10
CA VAL A 119 2.38 -10.93 4.64
C VAL A 119 1.66 -11.81 5.67
N PRO A 120 1.66 -11.46 6.96
CA PRO A 120 0.90 -12.21 7.95
C PRO A 120 -0.57 -12.16 7.52
N ASN A 121 -1.22 -13.31 7.42
CA ASN A 121 -2.59 -13.53 6.90
C ASN A 121 -2.76 -13.76 5.39
N SER A 122 -1.72 -14.11 4.61
CA SER A 122 -2.00 -14.89 3.40
C SER A 122 -2.48 -16.29 3.82
N PRO A 123 -3.70 -16.72 3.48
CA PRO A 123 -4.03 -18.14 3.52
C PRO A 123 -3.10 -18.94 2.60
#